data_AF-A0A660WAG9-F1
#
_entry.id   AF-A0A660WAG9-F1
#
_cell.length_a   1.000
_cell.length_b   1.000
_cell.length_c   1.000
_cell.angle_alpha   90.00
_cell.angle_beta   90.00
_cell.angle_gamma   90.00
#
_symmetry.space_group_name_H-M   'P 1'
#
loop_
_entity.id
_entity.type
_entity.pdbx_description
1 polymer ?
#
loop_
_entity_poly.entity_id
_entity_poly.type
_entity_poly.pdbx_seq_one_letter_code
_entity_poly.pdbx_strand_id
1 'polypeptide(L)'
;MNDLAAISKPVHPLRRISLYLPALLGPLAMCAAIIYCRTLGSGPRASLEMQNLAVLLEKIGPVILALAVAVYWGKAIFTRNLSYVVIGTLVGMLLLRELHWRPESDADISIKDAIFPLLGICFVWMLLWRDIIDKPSENWRHTIFFVGALACYALSQMVEKRLFRFIPEEQHIHSQLEESIECAGHCLLLLAAVLGSWRRRRIVVEDRG
;
A
#
# COMPACT_ATOMS: atom_id res chain seq x y z
N MET A 1 -43.36 19.79 -2.28
CA MET A 1 -42.21 20.22 -3.13
C MET A 1 -41.19 20.99 -2.28
N ASN A 2 -40.57 20.36 -1.28
CA ASN A 2 -39.65 21.04 -0.33
C ASN A 2 -38.35 20.23 -0.10
N ASP A 3 -37.66 19.78 -1.15
CA ASP A 3 -36.44 18.97 -1.00
C ASP A 3 -35.36 19.29 -2.07
N LEU A 4 -34.94 20.54 -2.21
CA LEU A 4 -33.85 20.90 -3.13
C LEU A 4 -32.80 21.86 -2.56
N ALA A 5 -32.64 21.94 -1.24
CA ALA A 5 -31.59 22.75 -0.62
C ALA A 5 -30.73 21.96 0.37
N ALA A 6 -30.22 20.80 -0.05
CA ALA A 6 -29.05 20.22 0.58
C ALA A 6 -27.83 21.06 0.20
N ILE A 7 -27.66 22.19 0.87
CA ILE A 7 -26.52 23.09 0.74
C ILE A 7 -25.25 22.27 1.00
N SER A 8 -24.46 22.03 -0.05
CA SER A 8 -23.17 21.38 0.07
C SER A 8 -22.28 22.27 0.94
N LYS A 9 -21.99 21.82 2.16
CA LYS A 9 -21.08 22.57 3.04
C LYS A 9 -19.74 22.70 2.32
N PRO A 10 -19.16 23.91 2.21
CA PRO A 10 -17.90 24.11 1.54
C PRO A 10 -16.83 23.23 2.20
N VAL A 11 -16.21 22.36 1.41
CA VAL A 11 -15.13 21.49 1.89
C VAL A 11 -13.94 22.39 2.20
N HIS A 12 -13.56 22.47 3.49
CA HIS A 12 -12.45 23.30 3.96
C HIS A 12 -11.17 23.01 3.14
N PRO A 13 -10.43 24.02 2.65
CA PRO A 13 -9.28 23.82 1.77
C PRO A 13 -8.19 22.93 2.37
N LEU A 14 -7.97 23.00 3.69
CA LEU A 14 -7.06 22.10 4.42
C LEU A 14 -7.41 20.61 4.27
N ARG A 15 -8.70 20.28 4.11
CA ARG A 15 -9.16 18.90 3.90
C ARG A 15 -8.77 18.39 2.51
N ARG A 16 -8.66 19.27 1.51
CA ARG A 16 -8.14 18.92 0.18
C ARG A 16 -6.64 18.64 0.24
N ILE A 17 -5.86 19.46 0.97
CA ILE A 17 -4.41 19.27 1.09
C ILE A 17 -4.08 17.94 1.80
N SER A 18 -4.79 17.61 2.88
CA SER A 18 -4.60 16.32 3.57
C SER A 18 -4.89 15.09 2.70
N LEU A 19 -5.61 15.27 1.60
CA LEU A 19 -5.97 14.22 0.65
C LEU A 19 -4.79 13.82 -0.24
N TYR A 20 -3.85 14.74 -0.48
CA TYR A 20 -2.66 14.49 -1.29
C TYR A 20 -1.45 14.06 -0.46
N LEU A 21 -1.44 14.32 0.85
CA LEU A 21 -0.27 14.08 1.70
C LEU A 21 0.22 12.62 1.66
N PRO A 22 -0.63 11.58 1.73
CA PRO A 22 -0.15 10.20 1.63
C PRO A 22 0.30 9.80 0.22
N ALA A 23 -0.21 10.45 -0.83
CA ALA A 23 0.31 10.25 -2.19
C ALA A 23 1.71 10.87 -2.38
N LEU A 24 2.08 11.84 -1.54
CA LEU A 24 3.43 12.43 -1.52
C LEU A 24 4.43 11.57 -0.73
N LEU A 25 3.99 10.60 0.08
CA LEU A 25 4.91 9.79 0.89
C LEU A 25 5.85 8.93 0.05
N GLY A 26 5.39 8.39 -1.09
CA GLY A 26 6.26 7.67 -2.03
C GLY A 26 7.37 8.56 -2.61
N PRO A 27 7.03 9.69 -3.26
CA PRO A 27 8.02 10.67 -3.71
C PRO A 27 8.92 11.20 -2.59
N LEU A 28 8.40 11.43 -1.39
CA LEU A 28 9.21 11.86 -0.24
C LEU A 28 10.19 10.78 0.21
N ALA A 29 9.77 9.52 0.28
CA ALA A 29 10.66 8.40 0.57
C ALA A 29 11.77 8.28 -0.47
N MET A 30 11.42 8.45 -1.76
CA MET A 30 12.38 8.48 -2.86
C MET A 30 13.38 9.64 -2.71
N CYS A 31 12.90 10.86 -2.45
CA CYS A 31 13.77 12.02 -2.21
C CYS A 31 14.67 11.83 -0.98
N ALA A 32 14.14 11.29 0.12
CA ALA A 32 14.91 11.01 1.32
C ALA A 32 16.01 9.98 1.06
N ALA A 33 15.70 8.91 0.34
CA ALA A 33 16.69 7.92 -0.09
C ALA A 33 17.76 8.54 -1.00
N ILE A 34 17.39 9.35 -1.99
CA ILE A 34 18.35 10.05 -2.86
C ILE A 34 19.26 11.00 -2.05
N ILE A 35 18.68 11.79 -1.13
CA ILE A 35 19.46 12.71 -0.28
C ILE A 35 20.40 11.91 0.61
N TYR A 36 19.90 10.88 1.29
CA TYR A 36 20.70 9.99 2.12
C TYR A 36 21.88 9.40 1.34
N CYS A 37 21.60 8.88 0.13
CA CYS A 37 22.61 8.34 -0.77
C CYS A 37 23.69 9.36 -1.13
N ARG A 38 23.30 10.59 -1.45
CA ARG A 38 24.26 11.66 -1.80
C ARG A 38 25.07 12.15 -0.60
N THR A 39 24.48 12.20 0.60
CA THR A 39 25.15 12.71 1.79
C THR A 39 26.22 11.77 2.33
N LEU A 40 26.07 10.46 2.16
CA LEU A 40 27.05 9.48 2.60
C LEU A 40 28.30 9.40 1.70
N GLY A 41 28.25 9.99 0.51
CA GLY A 41 29.35 9.97 -0.46
C GLY A 41 29.49 8.62 -1.20
N SER A 42 30.35 8.57 -2.21
CA SER A 42 30.57 7.39 -3.07
C SER A 42 31.65 6.42 -2.55
N GLY A 43 31.90 6.43 -1.24
CA GLY A 43 32.95 5.62 -0.62
C GLY A 43 32.50 4.18 -0.27
N PRO A 44 33.44 3.23 -0.07
CA PRO A 44 33.13 1.84 0.29
C PRO A 44 32.31 1.67 1.58
N ARG A 45 32.40 2.62 2.52
CA ARG A 45 31.59 2.63 3.74
C ARG A 45 30.14 3.00 3.46
N ALA A 46 29.90 3.96 2.57
CA ALA A 46 28.57 4.39 2.18
C ALA A 46 27.80 3.26 1.47
N SER A 47 28.47 2.51 0.60
CA SER A 47 27.86 1.33 -0.04
C SER A 47 27.48 0.25 0.97
N LEU A 48 28.29 0.03 2.02
CA LEU A 48 28.00 -0.95 3.06
C LEU A 48 26.80 -0.52 3.92
N GLU A 49 26.75 0.74 4.35
CA GLU A 49 25.64 1.26 5.14
C GLU A 49 24.32 1.25 4.36
N MET A 50 24.35 1.58 3.07
CA MET A 50 23.18 1.48 2.19
C MET A 50 22.71 0.05 2.01
N GLN A 51 23.63 -0.91 1.86
CA GLN A 51 23.29 -2.33 1.79
C GLN A 51 22.69 -2.83 3.12
N ASN A 52 23.20 -2.36 4.26
CA ASN A 52 22.63 -2.70 5.56
C ASN A 52 21.21 -2.13 5.75
N LEU A 53 20.95 -0.92 5.26
CA LEU A 53 19.61 -0.33 5.31
C LEU A 53 18.62 -1.11 4.44
N ALA A 54 19.02 -1.47 3.22
CA ALA A 54 18.23 -2.31 2.33
C ALA A 54 17.84 -3.64 3.00
N VAL A 55 18.84 -4.39 3.50
CA VAL A 55 18.63 -5.64 4.23
C VAL A 55 17.72 -5.47 5.47
N LEU A 56 17.80 -4.33 6.15
CA LEU A 56 16.92 -4.03 7.28
C LEU A 56 15.47 -3.83 6.80
N LEU A 57 15.26 -3.08 5.71
CA LEU A 57 13.92 -2.83 5.14
C LEU A 57 13.30 -4.13 4.62
N GLU A 58 14.07 -4.98 3.95
CA GLU A 58 13.67 -6.32 3.51
C GLU A 58 13.21 -7.19 4.70
N LYS A 59 13.91 -7.12 5.84
CA LYS A 59 13.53 -7.87 7.05
C LYS A 59 12.29 -7.33 7.76
N ILE A 60 12.11 -6.01 7.76
CA ILE A 60 10.99 -5.36 8.46
C ILE A 60 9.70 -5.43 7.63
N GLY A 61 9.80 -5.44 6.29
CA GLY A 61 8.66 -5.49 5.37
C GLY A 61 7.62 -6.57 5.70
N PRO A 62 8.01 -7.85 5.81
CA PRO A 62 7.11 -8.93 6.20
C PRO A 62 6.43 -8.70 7.55
N VAL A 63 7.13 -8.14 8.54
CA VAL A 63 6.56 -7.88 9.87
C VAL A 63 5.46 -6.82 9.78
N ILE A 64 5.70 -5.73 9.05
CA ILE A 64 4.69 -4.67 8.85
C ILE A 64 3.46 -5.22 8.13
N LEU A 65 3.66 -6.00 7.07
CA LEU A 65 2.56 -6.61 6.32
C LEU A 65 1.79 -7.62 7.17
N ALA A 66 2.46 -8.46 7.96
CA ALA A 66 1.80 -9.39 8.88
C ALA A 66 0.89 -8.68 9.89
N LEU A 67 1.37 -7.56 10.45
CA LEU A 67 0.54 -6.71 11.32
C LEU A 67 -0.66 -6.12 10.56
N ALA A 68 -0.45 -5.63 9.33
CA ALA A 68 -1.53 -5.09 8.52
C ALA A 68 -2.60 -6.17 8.19
N VAL A 69 -2.19 -7.38 7.83
CA VAL A 69 -3.07 -8.54 7.61
C VAL A 69 -3.88 -8.82 8.87
N ALA A 70 -3.22 -8.95 10.02
CA ALA A 70 -3.88 -9.24 11.29
C ALA A 70 -4.93 -8.17 11.63
N VAL A 71 -4.62 -6.89 11.42
CA VAL A 71 -5.55 -5.78 11.65
C VAL A 71 -6.73 -5.83 10.67
N TYR A 72 -6.51 -6.06 9.38
CA TYR A 72 -7.60 -6.16 8.39
C TYR A 72 -8.53 -7.34 8.68
N TRP A 73 -7.99 -8.53 8.98
CA TRP A 73 -8.80 -9.70 9.33
C TRP A 73 -9.54 -9.50 10.65
N GLY A 74 -8.88 -8.96 11.68
CA GLY A 74 -9.53 -8.59 12.94
C GLY A 74 -10.68 -7.61 12.73
N LYS A 75 -10.50 -6.60 11.86
CA LYS A 75 -11.56 -5.67 11.47
C LYS A 75 -12.67 -6.34 10.69
N ALA A 76 -12.36 -7.23 9.76
CA ALA A 76 -13.35 -7.97 9.00
C ALA A 76 -14.26 -8.78 9.93
N ILE A 77 -13.68 -9.50 10.89
CA ILE A 77 -14.42 -10.28 11.90
C ILE A 77 -15.29 -9.36 12.77
N PHE A 78 -14.71 -8.27 13.27
CA PHE A 78 -15.41 -7.35 14.18
C PHE A 78 -16.57 -6.59 13.51
N THR A 79 -16.28 -6.01 12.34
CA THR A 79 -17.22 -5.15 11.61
C THR A 79 -18.19 -5.91 10.73
N ARG A 80 -17.91 -7.19 10.45
CA ARG A 80 -18.61 -8.05 9.48
C ARG A 80 -18.65 -7.45 8.06
N ASN A 81 -17.60 -6.72 7.70
CA ASN A 81 -17.49 -6.05 6.40
C ASN A 81 -16.60 -6.86 5.46
N LEU A 82 -17.17 -7.32 4.35
CA LEU A 82 -16.49 -8.17 3.37
C LEU A 82 -15.30 -7.46 2.69
N SER A 83 -15.33 -6.14 2.55
CA SER A 83 -14.20 -5.39 1.99
C SER A 83 -12.92 -5.58 2.76
N TYR A 84 -12.99 -5.65 4.09
CA TYR A 84 -11.79 -5.87 4.89
C TYR A 84 -11.25 -7.29 4.76
N VAL A 85 -12.09 -8.28 4.43
CA VAL A 85 -11.62 -9.62 4.04
C VAL A 85 -10.81 -9.51 2.76
N VAL A 86 -11.37 -8.86 1.74
CA VAL A 86 -10.76 -8.72 0.41
C VAL A 86 -9.43 -7.98 0.49
N ILE A 87 -9.43 -6.82 1.16
CA ILE A 87 -8.21 -6.04 1.37
C ILE A 87 -7.22 -6.83 2.23
N GLY A 88 -7.67 -7.49 3.29
CA GLY A 88 -6.81 -8.35 4.12
C GLY A 88 -6.17 -9.49 3.34
N THR A 89 -6.89 -10.10 2.41
CA THR A 89 -6.37 -11.12 1.49
C THR A 89 -5.34 -10.53 0.53
N LEU A 90 -5.59 -9.34 -0.04
CA LEU A 90 -4.63 -8.65 -0.90
C LEU A 90 -3.31 -8.34 -0.17
N VAL A 91 -3.41 -7.81 1.05
CA VAL A 91 -2.23 -7.55 1.89
C VAL A 91 -1.55 -8.86 2.29
N GLY A 92 -2.32 -9.94 2.49
CA GLY A 92 -1.79 -11.28 2.76
C GLY A 92 -1.00 -11.85 1.59
N MET A 93 -1.45 -11.61 0.36
CA MET A 93 -0.68 -11.98 -0.83
C MET A 93 0.63 -11.19 -0.92
N LEU A 94 0.61 -9.89 -0.62
CA LEU A 94 1.84 -9.09 -0.55
C LEU A 94 2.79 -9.62 0.53
N LEU A 95 2.27 -10.04 1.68
CA LEU A 95 3.07 -10.70 2.71
C LEU A 95 3.70 -11.99 2.19
N LEU A 96 2.95 -12.82 1.47
CA LEU A 96 3.48 -14.06 0.89
C LEU A 96 4.54 -13.79 -0.19
N ARG A 97 4.48 -12.67 -0.91
CA ARG A 97 5.56 -12.22 -1.81
C ARG A 97 6.82 -11.85 -1.03
N GLU A 98 6.67 -11.13 0.07
CA GLU A 98 7.80 -10.71 0.92
C GLU A 98 8.45 -11.89 1.65
N LEU A 99 7.64 -12.86 2.10
CA LEU A 99 8.08 -14.15 2.62
C LEU A 99 8.57 -15.01 1.46
N HIS A 100 9.71 -14.66 0.90
CA HIS A 100 10.40 -15.49 -0.07
C HIS A 100 10.63 -16.89 0.50
N TRP A 101 9.77 -17.85 0.16
CA TRP A 101 10.19 -19.24 0.13
C TRP A 101 11.16 -19.32 -1.03
N ARG A 102 12.48 -19.21 -0.76
CA ARG A 102 13.50 -19.64 -1.72
C ARG A 102 13.17 -21.09 -2.05
N PRO A 103 12.65 -21.40 -3.25
CA PRO A 103 12.50 -22.78 -3.62
C PRO A 103 13.93 -23.32 -3.77
N GLU A 104 14.25 -24.45 -3.13
CA GLU A 104 15.47 -25.21 -3.45
C GLU A 104 15.42 -25.80 -4.87
N SER A 105 14.33 -25.62 -5.61
CA SER A 105 14.09 -26.18 -6.93
C SER A 105 13.92 -25.10 -8.02
N ASP A 106 14.48 -25.38 -9.21
CA ASP A 106 14.45 -24.59 -10.45
C ASP A 106 13.05 -24.38 -11.07
N ALA A 107 11.98 -24.38 -10.27
CA ALA A 107 10.64 -24.08 -10.75
C ALA A 107 10.46 -22.57 -10.94
N ASP A 108 10.80 -22.12 -12.15
CA ASP A 108 10.86 -20.74 -12.68
C ASP A 108 9.58 -19.88 -12.59
N ILE A 109 8.54 -20.28 -11.86
CA ILE A 109 7.41 -19.41 -11.55
C ILE A 109 7.65 -18.79 -10.18
N SER A 110 8.46 -17.73 -10.17
CA SER A 110 8.64 -16.92 -8.97
C SER A 110 7.28 -16.35 -8.56
N ILE A 111 6.87 -16.57 -7.30
CA ILE A 111 5.65 -15.98 -6.70
C ILE A 111 5.61 -14.46 -6.93
N LYS A 112 6.78 -13.82 -7.09
CA LYS A 112 6.93 -12.42 -7.48
C LYS A 112 6.19 -12.05 -8.77
N ASP A 113 6.23 -12.89 -9.79
CA ASP A 113 5.66 -12.56 -11.10
C ASP A 113 4.14 -12.76 -11.13
N ALA A 114 3.64 -13.69 -10.31
CA ALA A 114 2.21 -13.99 -10.22
C ALA A 114 1.41 -12.93 -9.44
N ILE A 115 2.06 -12.10 -8.62
CA ILE A 115 1.34 -11.18 -7.73
C ILE A 115 0.65 -10.03 -8.47
N PHE A 116 1.23 -9.51 -9.55
CA PHE A 116 0.62 -8.41 -10.32
C PHE A 116 -0.64 -8.85 -11.07
N PRO A 117 -0.66 -9.99 -11.79
CA PRO A 117 -1.90 -10.55 -12.31
C PRO A 117 -2.94 -10.77 -11.20
N LEU A 118 -2.53 -11.29 -10.04
CA LEU A 118 -3.45 -11.59 -8.95
C LEU A 118 -4.02 -10.31 -8.31
N LEU A 119 -3.20 -9.27 -8.11
CA LEU A 119 -3.64 -7.93 -7.71
C LEU A 119 -4.60 -7.31 -8.73
N GLY A 120 -4.31 -7.46 -10.03
CA GLY A 120 -5.17 -7.02 -11.11
C GLY A 120 -6.54 -7.71 -11.09
N ILE A 121 -6.56 -9.04 -10.90
CA ILE A 121 -7.79 -9.82 -10.78
C ILE A 121 -8.60 -9.36 -9.56
N CYS A 122 -7.96 -9.21 -8.40
CA CYS A 122 -8.64 -8.75 -7.19
C CYS A 122 -9.17 -7.32 -7.32
N PHE A 123 -8.44 -6.44 -8.03
CA PHE A 123 -8.90 -5.09 -8.32
C PHE A 123 -10.12 -5.10 -9.26
N VAL A 124 -10.07 -5.85 -10.36
CA VAL A 124 -11.21 -6.03 -11.28
C VAL A 124 -12.40 -6.62 -10.55
N TRP A 125 -12.18 -7.65 -9.73
CA TRP A 125 -13.23 -8.25 -8.90
C TRP A 125 -13.83 -7.21 -7.93
N MET A 126 -13.02 -6.41 -7.24
CA MET A 126 -13.51 -5.32 -6.39
C MET A 126 -14.35 -4.30 -7.17
N LEU A 127 -13.98 -3.98 -8.41
CA LEU A 127 -14.77 -3.07 -9.27
C LEU A 127 -16.11 -3.68 -9.70
N LEU A 128 -16.12 -4.96 -10.09
CA LEU A 128 -17.33 -5.66 -10.53
C LEU A 128 -18.33 -5.83 -9.39
N TRP A 129 -17.83 -6.08 -8.18
CA TRP A 129 -18.66 -6.31 -7.01
C TRP A 129 -18.82 -5.05 -6.14
N ARG A 130 -18.42 -3.87 -6.64
CA ARG A 130 -18.41 -2.60 -5.86
C ARG A 130 -19.76 -2.21 -5.27
N ASP A 131 -20.85 -2.65 -5.91
CA ASP A 131 -22.22 -2.30 -5.55
C ASP A 131 -22.80 -3.28 -4.52
N ILE A 132 -22.20 -4.48 -4.40
CA ILE A 132 -22.57 -5.55 -3.47
C ILE A 132 -21.65 -5.53 -2.24
N ILE A 133 -20.38 -5.23 -2.45
CA ILE A 133 -19.36 -5.14 -1.42
C ILE A 133 -19.55 -3.83 -0.65
N ASP A 134 -19.68 -3.95 0.66
CA ASP A 134 -19.75 -2.82 1.58
C ASP A 134 -18.62 -1.83 1.31
N LYS A 135 -18.94 -0.63 0.79
CA LYS A 135 -17.96 0.42 0.50
C LYS A 135 -16.95 0.55 1.66
N PRO A 136 -15.69 0.11 1.50
CA PRO A 136 -14.66 0.30 2.54
C PRO A 136 -14.41 1.80 2.79
N SER A 137 -14.87 2.63 1.85
CA SER A 137 -14.64 4.06 1.70
C SER A 137 -15.52 4.99 2.54
N GLU A 138 -16.34 4.51 3.48
CA GLU A 138 -17.02 5.43 4.41
C GLU A 138 -16.01 6.25 5.23
N ASN A 139 -14.81 5.70 5.46
CA ASN A 139 -13.71 6.43 6.07
C ASN A 139 -12.70 6.90 5.03
N TRP A 140 -12.81 8.18 4.68
CA TRP A 140 -11.91 8.85 3.74
C TRP A 140 -10.42 8.70 4.10
N ARG A 141 -10.06 8.61 5.39
CA ARG A 141 -8.65 8.44 5.81
C ARG A 141 -8.10 7.11 5.30
N HIS A 142 -8.82 6.01 5.56
CA HIS A 142 -8.43 4.69 5.07
C HIS A 142 -8.22 4.71 3.56
N THR A 143 -9.16 5.29 2.80
CA THR A 143 -9.05 5.37 1.34
C THR A 143 -7.79 6.11 0.91
N ILE A 144 -7.44 7.24 1.52
CA ILE A 144 -6.23 7.96 1.12
C ILE A 144 -4.97 7.15 1.44
N PHE A 145 -4.87 6.58 2.63
CA PHE A 145 -3.69 5.77 3.00
C PHE A 145 -3.55 4.54 2.10
N PHE A 146 -4.67 3.88 1.78
CA PHE A 146 -4.69 2.73 0.88
C PHE A 146 -4.28 3.12 -0.56
N VAL A 147 -4.84 4.21 -1.10
CA VAL A 147 -4.45 4.71 -2.44
C VAL A 147 -3.00 5.18 -2.46
N GLY A 148 -2.52 5.81 -1.38
CA GLY A 148 -1.12 6.17 -1.20
C GLY A 148 -0.22 4.93 -1.25
N ALA A 149 -0.60 3.84 -0.57
CA ALA A 149 0.14 2.59 -0.64
C ALA A 149 0.21 2.03 -2.07
N LEU A 150 -0.91 2.03 -2.80
CA LEU A 150 -0.93 1.61 -4.21
C LEU A 150 0.01 2.47 -5.07
N ALA A 151 0.03 3.78 -4.84
CA ALA A 151 0.94 4.68 -5.54
C ALA A 151 2.42 4.38 -5.21
N CYS A 152 2.74 4.08 -3.95
CA CYS A 152 4.08 3.62 -3.57
C CYS A 152 4.45 2.32 -4.28
N TYR A 153 3.59 1.31 -4.28
CA TYR A 153 3.88 0.06 -5.01
C TYR A 153 4.06 0.27 -6.51
N ALA A 154 3.21 1.08 -7.13
CA ALA A 154 3.37 1.43 -8.54
C ALA A 154 4.72 2.12 -8.79
N LEU A 155 5.12 3.06 -7.93
CA LEU A 155 6.39 3.75 -8.04
C LEU A 155 7.59 2.81 -7.81
N SER A 156 7.52 1.93 -6.82
CA SER A 156 8.53 0.89 -6.56
C SER A 156 8.70 -0.01 -7.81
N GLN A 157 7.60 -0.42 -8.43
CA GLN A 157 7.65 -1.18 -9.69
C GLN A 157 8.27 -0.39 -10.85
N MET A 158 8.00 0.92 -10.95
CA MET A 158 8.65 1.76 -11.95
C MET A 158 10.17 1.85 -11.72
N VAL A 159 10.62 1.85 -10.46
CA VAL A 159 12.05 1.78 -10.09
C VAL A 159 12.63 0.41 -10.43
N GLU A 160 11.97 -0.69 -10.07
CA GLU A 160 12.39 -2.07 -10.38
C GLU A 160 12.58 -2.25 -11.90
N LYS A 161 11.63 -1.75 -12.71
CA LYS A 161 11.70 -1.79 -14.18
C LYS A 161 12.64 -0.73 -14.79
N ARG A 162 13.43 -0.04 -13.96
CA ARG A 162 14.44 0.96 -14.36
C ARG A 162 13.89 2.08 -15.25
N LEU A 163 12.65 2.50 -15.04
CA LEU A 163 12.06 3.62 -15.77
C LEU A 163 12.77 4.96 -15.44
N PHE A 164 13.51 5.01 -14.34
CA PHE A 164 14.26 6.17 -13.87
C PHE A 164 15.75 6.16 -14.22
N ARG A 165 16.17 5.40 -15.23
CA ARG A 165 17.58 5.30 -15.70
C ARG A 165 18.27 6.63 -16.04
N PHE A 166 17.52 7.72 -16.15
CA PHE A 166 18.05 9.07 -16.39
C PHE A 166 18.58 9.74 -15.11
N ILE A 167 18.31 9.19 -13.92
CA ILE A 167 18.86 9.68 -12.66
C ILE A 167 20.34 9.27 -12.58
N PRO A 168 21.27 10.21 -12.35
CA PRO A 168 22.69 9.89 -12.18
C PRO A 168 22.90 8.88 -11.04
N GLU A 169 23.76 7.89 -11.28
CA GLU A 169 24.11 6.83 -10.31
C GLU A 169 22.96 5.89 -9.91
N GLU A 170 21.82 5.94 -10.61
CA GLU A 170 20.63 5.12 -10.29
C GLU A 170 20.95 3.63 -10.14
N GLN A 171 21.81 3.07 -10.97
CA GLN A 171 22.20 1.66 -10.91
C GLN A 171 22.78 1.24 -9.55
N HIS A 172 23.39 2.15 -8.80
CA HIS A 172 23.98 1.86 -7.49
C HIS A 172 22.96 2.00 -6.35
N ILE A 173 21.88 2.74 -6.57
CA ILE A 173 20.88 3.10 -5.55
C ILE A 173 19.49 2.50 -5.83
N HIS A 174 19.29 1.84 -6.98
CA HIS A 174 17.97 1.40 -7.45
C HIS A 174 17.28 0.44 -6.48
N SER A 175 17.99 -0.57 -5.96
CA SER A 175 17.41 -1.52 -4.99
C SER A 175 17.03 -0.81 -3.69
N GLN A 176 17.85 0.13 -3.21
CA GLN A 176 17.53 0.91 -2.01
C GLN A 176 16.31 1.80 -2.23
N LEU A 177 16.18 2.40 -3.42
CA LEU A 177 15.02 3.21 -3.79
C LEU A 177 13.75 2.36 -3.84
N GLU A 178 13.81 1.23 -4.54
CA GLU A 178 12.73 0.27 -4.65
C GLU A 178 12.23 -0.18 -3.27
N GLU A 179 13.13 -0.67 -2.42
CA GLU A 179 12.82 -1.18 -1.09
C GLU A 179 12.31 -0.09 -0.14
N SER A 180 12.85 1.13 -0.22
CA SER A 180 12.40 2.26 0.60
C SER A 180 10.97 2.68 0.24
N ILE A 181 10.68 2.77 -1.06
CA ILE A 181 9.35 3.12 -1.55
C ILE A 181 8.35 2.00 -1.22
N GLU A 182 8.74 0.75 -1.40
CA GLU A 182 7.94 -0.42 -1.05
C GLU A 182 7.62 -0.45 0.46
N CYS A 183 8.62 -0.28 1.32
CA CYS A 183 8.43 -0.23 2.77
C CYS A 183 7.54 0.94 3.21
N ALA A 184 7.63 2.10 2.53
CA ALA A 184 6.69 3.20 2.73
C ALA A 184 5.25 2.77 2.36
N GLY A 185 5.07 2.01 1.28
CA GLY A 185 3.81 1.36 0.92
C GLY A 185 3.28 0.43 2.03
N HIS A 186 4.15 -0.38 2.65
CA HIS A 186 3.79 -1.26 3.76
C HIS A 186 3.27 -0.47 4.96
N CYS A 187 3.98 0.58 5.34
CA CYS A 187 3.58 1.49 6.42
C CYS A 187 2.21 2.12 6.14
N LEU A 188 1.97 2.56 4.89
CA LEU A 188 0.70 3.14 4.47
C LEU A 188 -0.46 2.13 4.55
N LEU A 189 -0.23 0.87 4.17
CA LEU A 189 -1.22 -0.20 4.32
C LEU A 189 -1.57 -0.46 5.79
N LEU A 190 -0.58 -0.51 6.68
CA LEU A 190 -0.80 -0.65 8.11
C LEU A 190 -1.59 0.54 8.68
N LEU A 191 -1.22 1.77 8.31
CA LEU A 191 -1.95 2.97 8.71
C LEU A 191 -3.38 2.97 8.18
N ALA A 192 -3.61 2.55 6.93
CA ALA A 192 -4.95 2.38 6.38
C ALA A 192 -5.76 1.38 7.21
N ALA A 193 -5.15 0.22 7.55
CA ALA A 193 -5.78 -0.83 8.34
C ALA A 193 -6.24 -0.29 9.70
N VAL A 194 -5.36 0.40 10.43
CA VAL A 194 -5.64 0.95 11.76
C VAL A 194 -6.66 2.09 11.71
N LEU A 195 -6.50 3.04 10.77
CA LEU A 195 -7.29 4.27 10.73
C LEU A 195 -8.67 4.12 10.07
N GLY A 196 -8.97 2.99 9.42
CA GLY A 196 -10.30 2.74 8.86
C GLY A 196 -11.38 2.56 9.95
N SER A 197 -12.65 2.70 9.56
CA SER A 197 -13.77 2.62 10.50
C SER A 197 -13.85 1.24 11.19
N TRP A 198 -13.97 1.25 12.51
CA TRP A 198 -14.29 0.09 13.35
C TRP A 198 -15.78 0.00 13.68
N ARG A 199 -16.63 0.88 13.12
CA ARG A 199 -18.07 0.82 13.37
C ARG A 199 -18.64 -0.45 12.76
N ARG A 200 -19.28 -1.27 13.59
CA ARG A 200 -20.01 -2.44 13.14
C ARG A 200 -21.19 -1.99 12.27
N ARG A 201 -21.30 -2.55 11.07
CA ARG A 201 -22.44 -2.25 10.19
C ARG A 201 -23.68 -2.95 10.74
N ARG A 202 -24.79 -2.22 10.87
CA ARG A 202 -26.12 -2.82 11.08
C ARG A 202 -26.65 -3.17 9.70
N ILE A 203 -26.77 -4.46 9.41
CA ILE A 203 -27.46 -4.94 8.22
C ILE A 203 -28.95 -4.68 8.49
N VAL A 204 -29.50 -3.63 7.89
CA VAL A 204 -30.95 -3.42 7.87
C VAL A 204 -31.46 -4.26 6.71
N VAL A 205 -32.06 -5.40 7.03
CA VAL A 205 -32.81 -6.17 6.05
C VAL A 205 -34.10 -5.40 5.83
N GLU A 206 -34.21 -4.67 4.72
CA GLU A 206 -35.50 -4.12 4.31
C GLU A 206 -36.37 -5.30 3.90
N ASP A 207 -37.39 -5.61 4.70
CA ASP A 207 -38.45 -6.52 4.31
C ASP A 207 -39.17 -5.90 3.10
N ARG A 208 -38.76 -6.32 1.90
CA ARG A 208 -39.51 -6.06 0.68
C ARG A 208 -40.66 -7.06 0.63
N GLY A 209 -41.77 -6.66 1.23
CA GLY A 209 -43.07 -7.31 1.07
C GLY A 209 -43.58 -7.26 -0.36
#